data_AF-W2P2G1-F1
#
_entry.id   AF-W2P2G1-F1
#
_cell.length_a   1.000
_cell.length_b   1.000
_cell.length_c   1.000
_cell.angle_alpha   90.00
_cell.angle_beta   90.00
_cell.angle_gamma   90.00
#
_symmetry.space_group_name_H-M   'P 1'
#
loop_
_entity.id
_entity.type
_entity.pdbx_description
1 polymer ?
#
loop_
_entity_poly.entity_id
_entity_poly.type
_entity_poly.pdbx_seq_one_letter_code
_entity_poly.pdbx_strand_id
1 'polypeptide(L)'
;MDSIVLLQAVAGVARAVRSLYGPNKLRKQVTDELDQTLFTADTYTVASVLQSQNAGTAILQQALDDQQKEFGTGCTTLVTLCGVLAETVLEMLRQGLPTDIIQQALSTVEKCSLITAKHMRVPLTEAIPSFQTLIWTRQLEALGLILGDKPIATSLAVKAAMRLDPVRFCDENVSLSDLVTAHVVLGGVTSAVSSQVFDGVLLPVVDAAPRNALWRRFSSNFEISITGGIVILTGDLDTLDFAANSSVRVIFVHGDVSTKVVDASISTPNAPVCIPVSSYNSLIQLAEMSGAEIVDSWAELLPSAIGCERLQLKSLERSVSGSQDEEVASFFVQVILCNTGYQPHTSVIVQGPTKSLAEELRGDTHKMISRLRNALRSGYVLPGNGGFWCACAATVEQQAESLGNQELLSFAAARLTDPLIQLGVILLENSPGNDSFFSRLALIRRVQKRFIRSVQDVGATKFYSRYYDYRNAQYAVLALKTTEPESEDGRVFHVDEYKSMISAIRKSFRVIQLLLSIDRHHIN
;
A
#
# COMPACT_ATOMS: atom_id res chain seq x y z
N MET A 1 6.81 -35.40 5.99
CA MET A 1 5.65 -35.45 5.07
C MET A 1 4.82 -34.19 5.20
N ASP A 2 4.67 -33.66 6.41
CA ASP A 2 3.87 -32.46 6.69
C ASP A 2 4.37 -31.19 6.01
N SER A 3 5.68 -30.91 6.04
CA SER A 3 6.27 -29.74 5.37
C SER A 3 6.00 -29.69 3.86
N ILE A 4 5.90 -30.85 3.19
CA ILE A 4 5.55 -30.95 1.76
C ILE A 4 4.12 -30.43 1.54
N VAL A 5 3.16 -30.84 2.38
CA VAL A 5 1.76 -30.41 2.26
C VAL A 5 1.62 -28.91 2.50
N LEU A 6 2.35 -28.38 3.50
CA LEU A 6 2.34 -26.94 3.80
C LEU A 6 2.94 -26.11 2.66
N LEU A 7 4.07 -26.55 2.10
CA LEU A 7 4.70 -25.91 0.94
C LEU A 7 3.80 -25.98 -0.31
N GLN A 8 3.10 -27.09 -0.52
CA GLN A 8 2.12 -27.23 -1.61
C GLN A 8 0.96 -26.25 -1.48
N ALA A 9 0.47 -26.02 -0.25
CA ALA A 9 -0.60 -25.06 -0.01
C ALA A 9 -0.15 -23.63 -0.33
N VAL A 10 1.05 -23.23 0.11
CA VAL A 10 1.64 -21.92 -0.23
C VAL A 10 1.86 -21.78 -1.74
N ALA A 11 2.41 -22.81 -2.39
CA ALA A 11 2.57 -22.81 -3.84
C ALA A 11 1.22 -22.71 -4.58
N GLY A 12 0.15 -23.32 -4.04
CA GLY A 12 -1.21 -23.22 -4.56
C GLY A 12 -1.74 -21.79 -4.55
N VAL A 13 -1.65 -21.10 -3.40
CA VAL A 13 -2.03 -19.68 -3.28
C VAL A 13 -1.21 -18.81 -4.23
N ALA A 14 0.11 -19.01 -4.26
CA ALA A 14 1.00 -18.24 -5.13
C ALA A 14 0.70 -18.44 -6.63
N ARG A 15 0.34 -19.66 -7.03
CA ARG A 15 -0.08 -19.96 -8.41
C ARG A 15 -1.36 -19.23 -8.79
N ALA A 16 -2.33 -19.14 -7.86
CA ALA A 16 -3.58 -18.43 -8.10
C ALA A 16 -3.36 -16.92 -8.35
N VAL A 17 -2.39 -16.32 -7.66
CA VAL A 17 -2.04 -14.89 -7.81
C VAL A 17 -0.92 -14.61 -8.82
N ARG A 18 -0.34 -15.63 -9.46
CA ARG A 18 0.79 -15.49 -10.40
C ARG A 18 0.53 -14.48 -11.52
N SER A 19 -0.69 -14.44 -12.05
CA SER A 19 -1.09 -13.51 -13.10
C SER A 19 -1.29 -12.06 -12.61
N LEU A 20 -1.11 -11.80 -11.31
CA LEU A 20 -1.19 -10.47 -10.69
C LEU A 20 0.18 -9.80 -10.55
N TYR A 21 1.27 -10.48 -10.92
CA TYR A 21 2.64 -9.99 -10.76
C TYR A 21 3.09 -9.11 -11.94
N GLY A 22 3.58 -7.91 -11.63
CA GLY A 22 4.13 -6.96 -12.60
C GLY A 22 3.15 -5.89 -13.09
N PRO A 23 3.62 -4.97 -13.95
CA PRO A 23 2.83 -3.82 -14.42
C PRO A 23 1.70 -4.20 -15.38
N ASN A 24 1.76 -5.39 -15.99
CA ASN A 24 0.75 -5.90 -16.93
C ASN A 24 -0.17 -6.95 -16.27
N LYS A 25 -0.39 -6.81 -14.96
CA LYS A 25 -1.20 -7.73 -14.16
C LYS A 25 -2.65 -7.84 -14.64
N LEU A 26 -3.19 -9.06 -14.58
CA LEU A 26 -4.60 -9.35 -14.81
C LEU A 26 -5.45 -9.01 -13.57
N ARG A 27 -6.77 -9.19 -13.67
CA ARG A 27 -7.71 -9.13 -12.54
C ARG A 27 -8.24 -10.51 -12.22
N LYS A 28 -8.63 -10.72 -10.96
CA LYS A 28 -9.38 -11.88 -10.50
C LYS A 28 -10.73 -11.44 -9.98
N GLN A 29 -11.75 -12.23 -10.26
CA GLN A 29 -13.01 -12.16 -9.53
C GLN A 29 -12.83 -12.99 -8.26
N VAL A 30 -13.05 -12.39 -7.10
CA VAL A 30 -13.04 -13.06 -5.80
C VAL A 30 -14.36 -12.80 -5.10
N THR A 31 -14.84 -13.80 -4.39
CA THR A 31 -16.04 -13.73 -3.57
C THR A 31 -15.64 -14.10 -2.15
N ASP A 32 -15.95 -13.24 -1.18
CA ASP A 32 -15.62 -13.48 0.22
C ASP A 32 -16.66 -14.36 0.93
N GLU A 33 -16.47 -14.61 2.22
CA GLU A 33 -17.38 -15.42 3.05
C GLU A 33 -18.77 -14.77 3.25
N LEU A 34 -18.91 -13.49 2.91
CA LEU A 34 -20.17 -12.73 2.98
C LEU A 34 -20.86 -12.64 1.62
N ASP A 35 -20.49 -13.48 0.65
CA ASP A 35 -20.95 -13.48 -0.74
C ASP A 35 -20.72 -12.15 -1.48
N GLN A 36 -19.85 -11.28 -0.97
CA GLN A 36 -19.50 -10.03 -1.66
C GLN A 36 -18.48 -10.32 -2.75
N THR A 37 -18.83 -9.96 -3.98
CA THR A 37 -17.98 -10.19 -5.14
C THR A 37 -17.18 -8.93 -5.50
N LEU A 38 -15.87 -9.08 -5.67
CA LEU A 38 -14.95 -8.02 -6.06
C LEU A 38 -14.08 -8.47 -7.24
N PHE A 39 -13.95 -7.60 -8.25
CA PHE A 39 -12.92 -7.73 -9.28
C PHE A 39 -11.69 -6.93 -8.89
N THR A 40 -10.56 -7.59 -8.65
CA THR A 40 -9.36 -6.92 -8.15
C THR A 40 -8.07 -7.45 -8.77
N ALA A 41 -7.08 -6.56 -8.89
CA ALA A 41 -5.70 -6.90 -9.21
C ALA A 41 -4.79 -6.80 -7.97
N ASP A 42 -5.38 -6.68 -6.78
CA ASP A 42 -4.65 -6.64 -5.52
C ASP A 42 -4.33 -8.05 -5.01
N THR A 43 -3.04 -8.40 -5.03
CA THR A 43 -2.57 -9.68 -4.52
C THR A 43 -2.89 -9.89 -3.04
N TYR A 44 -2.86 -8.84 -2.22
CA TYR A 44 -3.19 -8.97 -0.80
C TYR A 44 -4.64 -9.44 -0.63
N THR A 45 -5.59 -8.71 -1.23
CA THR A 45 -7.01 -9.06 -1.19
C THR A 45 -7.29 -10.46 -1.74
N VAL A 46 -6.70 -10.82 -2.88
CA VAL A 46 -6.92 -12.16 -3.47
C VAL A 46 -6.33 -13.25 -2.58
N ALA A 47 -5.14 -13.05 -2.00
CA ALA A 47 -4.53 -14.02 -1.11
C ALA A 47 -5.33 -14.21 0.19
N SER A 48 -5.86 -13.12 0.78
CA SER A 48 -6.72 -13.19 1.96
C SER A 48 -7.99 -13.98 1.73
N VAL A 49 -8.65 -13.81 0.57
CA VAL A 49 -9.84 -14.60 0.23
C VAL A 49 -9.51 -16.08 0.01
N LEU A 50 -8.30 -16.38 -0.48
CA LEU A 50 -7.83 -17.76 -0.67
C LEU A 50 -7.29 -18.41 0.61
N GLN A 51 -7.31 -17.70 1.73
CA GLN A 51 -6.90 -18.25 3.01
C GLN A 51 -7.72 -19.51 3.33
N SER A 52 -7.04 -20.52 3.85
CA SER A 52 -7.66 -21.79 4.23
C SER A 52 -7.25 -22.16 5.64
N GLN A 53 -7.84 -23.22 6.20
CA GLN A 53 -7.45 -23.76 7.50
C GLN A 53 -6.03 -24.39 7.52
N ASN A 54 -5.28 -24.32 6.41
CA ASN A 54 -3.93 -24.85 6.33
C ASN A 54 -2.93 -23.92 7.05
N ALA A 55 -2.10 -24.49 7.94
CA ALA A 55 -1.11 -23.70 8.69
C ALA A 55 -0.11 -22.96 7.78
N GLY A 56 0.21 -23.51 6.60
CA GLY A 56 1.10 -22.88 5.64
C GLY A 56 0.51 -21.61 5.02
N THR A 57 -0.79 -21.62 4.69
CA THR A 57 -1.47 -20.42 4.18
C THR A 57 -1.68 -19.39 5.28
N ALA A 58 -1.90 -19.81 6.53
CA ALA A 58 -1.94 -18.91 7.68
C ALA A 58 -0.60 -18.20 7.94
N ILE A 59 0.53 -18.92 7.87
CA ILE A 59 1.88 -18.32 8.00
C ILE A 59 2.14 -17.33 6.85
N LEU A 60 1.73 -17.66 5.62
CA LEU A 60 1.82 -16.75 4.49
C LEU A 60 0.95 -15.49 4.70
N GLN A 61 -0.28 -15.66 5.19
CA GLN A 61 -1.20 -14.55 5.45
C GLN A 61 -0.63 -13.60 6.51
N GLN A 62 -0.10 -14.12 7.62
CA GLN A 62 0.55 -13.29 8.63
C GLN A 62 1.69 -12.46 8.05
N ALA A 63 2.53 -13.06 7.19
CA ALA A 63 3.63 -12.35 6.54
C ALA A 63 3.11 -11.25 5.58
N LEU A 64 1.96 -11.45 4.95
CA LEU A 64 1.29 -10.46 4.12
C LEU A 64 0.70 -9.32 4.94
N ASP A 65 0.05 -9.63 6.06
CA ASP A 65 -0.52 -8.63 6.97
C ASP A 65 0.59 -7.72 7.53
N ASP A 66 1.70 -8.33 7.96
CA ASP A 66 2.88 -7.59 8.44
C ASP A 66 3.49 -6.72 7.32
N GLN A 67 3.55 -7.21 6.08
CA GLN A 67 4.06 -6.44 4.94
C GLN A 67 3.12 -5.28 4.57
N GLN A 68 1.81 -5.54 4.55
CA GLN A 68 0.79 -4.55 4.23
C GLN A 68 0.73 -3.46 5.30
N LYS A 69 0.82 -3.81 6.58
CA LYS A 69 0.81 -2.87 7.71
C LYS A 69 2.06 -1.99 7.74
N GLU A 70 3.24 -2.58 7.54
CA GLU A 70 4.52 -1.87 7.68
C GLU A 70 4.84 -0.98 6.46
N PHE A 71 4.56 -1.48 5.25
CA PHE A 71 4.97 -0.81 4.00
C PHE A 71 3.82 -0.46 3.08
N GLY A 72 2.64 -1.07 3.21
CA GLY A 72 1.52 -0.90 2.27
C GLY A 72 1.79 -1.42 0.85
N THR A 73 2.97 -1.97 0.58
CA THR A 73 3.44 -2.40 -0.74
C THR A 73 4.30 -3.67 -0.62
N GLY A 74 4.64 -4.31 -1.75
CA GLY A 74 5.53 -5.49 -1.76
C GLY A 74 4.84 -6.84 -1.53
N CYS A 75 3.55 -6.87 -1.19
CA CYS A 75 2.77 -8.11 -1.01
C CYS A 75 2.81 -9.02 -2.25
N THR A 76 2.63 -8.46 -3.44
CA THR A 76 2.72 -9.21 -4.70
C THR A 76 4.08 -9.90 -4.86
N THR A 77 5.17 -9.19 -4.58
CA THR A 77 6.53 -9.75 -4.64
C THR A 77 6.74 -10.84 -3.60
N LEU A 78 6.28 -10.62 -2.36
CA LEU A 78 6.38 -11.58 -1.25
C LEU A 78 5.71 -12.91 -1.63
N VAL A 79 4.44 -12.88 -2.07
CA VAL A 79 3.71 -14.11 -2.42
C VAL A 79 4.32 -14.80 -3.63
N THR A 80 4.69 -14.05 -4.67
CA THR A 80 5.26 -14.63 -5.89
C THR A 80 6.60 -15.30 -5.59
N LEU A 81 7.46 -14.67 -4.78
CA LEU A 81 8.74 -15.24 -4.37
C LEU A 81 8.55 -16.48 -3.47
N CYS A 82 7.60 -16.46 -2.53
CA CYS A 82 7.24 -17.67 -1.77
C CYS A 82 6.82 -18.82 -2.69
N GLY A 83 6.02 -18.54 -3.72
CA GLY A 83 5.55 -19.56 -4.67
C GLY A 83 6.69 -20.25 -5.41
N VAL A 84 7.56 -19.46 -6.06
CA VAL A 84 8.67 -20.01 -6.84
C VAL A 84 9.71 -20.71 -5.95
N LEU A 85 9.96 -20.20 -4.73
CA LEU A 85 10.82 -20.88 -3.76
C LEU A 85 10.19 -22.19 -3.29
N ALA A 86 8.89 -22.21 -2.96
CA ALA A 86 8.20 -23.41 -2.52
C ALA A 86 8.22 -24.51 -3.59
N GLU A 87 7.99 -24.15 -4.85
CA GLU A 87 8.05 -25.10 -5.99
C GLU A 87 9.44 -25.74 -6.11
N THR A 88 10.51 -24.93 -6.11
CA THR A 88 11.89 -25.46 -6.20
C THR A 88 12.29 -26.26 -4.96
N VAL A 89 11.91 -25.82 -3.75
CA VAL A 89 12.18 -26.56 -2.52
C VAL A 89 11.46 -27.91 -2.50
N LEU A 90 10.21 -27.96 -2.97
CA LEU A 90 9.47 -29.22 -3.13
C LEU A 90 10.17 -30.20 -4.06
N GLU A 91 10.75 -29.71 -5.16
CA GLU A 91 11.55 -30.55 -6.07
C GLU A 91 12.82 -31.07 -5.39
N MET A 92 13.54 -30.22 -4.67
CA MET A 92 14.75 -30.61 -3.93
C MET A 92 14.45 -31.67 -2.86
N LEU A 93 13.36 -31.52 -2.11
CA LEU A 93 12.91 -32.51 -1.13
C LEU A 93 12.56 -33.85 -1.79
N ARG A 94 11.86 -33.83 -2.93
CA ARG A 94 11.51 -35.06 -3.68
C ARG A 94 12.74 -35.78 -4.22
N GLN A 95 13.78 -35.04 -4.57
CA GLN A 95 15.07 -35.59 -5.02
C GLN A 95 15.93 -36.14 -3.85
N GLY A 96 15.44 -36.02 -2.61
CA GLY A 96 16.13 -36.55 -1.42
C GLY A 96 17.22 -35.64 -0.88
N LEU A 97 17.23 -34.35 -1.25
CA LEU A 97 18.18 -33.40 -0.68
C LEU A 97 17.83 -33.14 0.81
N PRO A 98 18.81 -33.24 1.73
CA PRO A 98 18.56 -33.04 3.16
C PRO A 98 18.03 -31.64 3.49
N THR A 99 17.06 -31.57 4.40
CA THR A 99 16.37 -30.31 4.78
C THR A 99 17.31 -29.27 5.38
N ASP A 100 18.33 -29.70 6.13
CA ASP A 100 19.37 -28.83 6.70
C ASP A 100 20.20 -28.15 5.61
N ILE A 101 20.58 -28.89 4.56
CA ILE A 101 21.27 -28.34 3.39
C ILE A 101 20.37 -27.33 2.66
N ILE A 102 19.07 -27.62 2.50
CA ILE A 102 18.12 -26.68 1.89
C ILE A 102 18.01 -25.40 2.74
N GLN A 103 17.92 -25.50 4.06
CA GLN A 103 17.86 -24.32 4.94
C GLN A 103 19.13 -23.46 4.86
N GLN A 104 20.31 -24.09 4.83
CA GLN A 104 21.58 -23.38 4.66
C GLN A 104 21.67 -22.70 3.28
N ALA A 105 21.20 -23.37 2.23
CA ALA A 105 21.16 -22.81 0.88
C ALA A 105 20.21 -21.60 0.82
N LEU A 106 19.00 -21.71 1.37
CA LEU A 106 18.04 -20.60 1.49
C LEU A 106 18.65 -19.40 2.21
N SER A 107 19.36 -19.62 3.32
CA SER A 107 20.04 -18.56 4.08
C SER A 107 21.15 -17.89 3.26
N THR A 108 21.88 -18.68 2.46
CA THR A 108 22.92 -18.17 1.56
C THR A 108 22.32 -17.31 0.46
N VAL A 109 21.25 -17.79 -0.19
CA VAL A 109 20.56 -17.07 -1.26
C VAL A 109 19.92 -15.78 -0.75
N GLU A 110 19.25 -15.81 0.40
CA GLU A 110 18.71 -14.61 1.04
C GLU A 110 19.80 -13.56 1.27
N LYS A 111 20.95 -13.98 1.85
CA LYS A 111 22.08 -13.09 2.10
C LYS A 111 22.62 -12.48 0.80
N CYS A 112 22.77 -13.28 -0.26
CA CYS A 112 23.17 -12.79 -1.57
C CYS A 112 22.18 -11.75 -2.11
N SER A 113 20.87 -12.03 -2.08
CA SER A 113 19.83 -11.10 -2.53
C SER A 113 19.86 -9.77 -1.77
N LEU A 114 20.06 -9.81 -0.45
CA LEU A 114 20.15 -8.60 0.38
C LEU A 114 21.43 -7.79 0.10
N ILE A 115 22.56 -8.46 -0.14
CA ILE A 115 23.82 -7.81 -0.55
C ILE A 115 23.65 -7.16 -1.92
N THR A 116 23.07 -7.87 -2.90
CA THR A 116 22.78 -7.32 -4.23
C THR A 116 21.87 -6.09 -4.13
N ALA A 117 20.82 -6.14 -3.31
CA ALA A 117 19.95 -4.98 -3.07
C ALA A 117 20.73 -3.79 -2.51
N LYS A 118 21.65 -4.02 -1.56
CA LYS A 118 22.51 -2.97 -1.00
C LYS A 118 23.44 -2.34 -2.05
N HIS A 119 23.96 -3.13 -2.98
CA HIS A 119 24.79 -2.62 -4.07
C HIS A 119 23.99 -1.87 -5.13
N MET A 120 22.80 -2.36 -5.48
CA MET A 120 21.97 -1.78 -6.55
C MET A 120 21.10 -0.60 -6.13
N ARG A 121 20.99 -0.30 -4.83
CA ARG A 121 20.17 0.83 -4.36
C ARG A 121 20.68 2.15 -4.93
N VAL A 122 19.76 2.97 -5.41
CA VAL A 122 20.04 4.30 -5.98
C VAL A 122 19.56 5.36 -4.99
N PRO A 123 20.43 6.28 -4.52
CA PRO A 123 20.00 7.41 -3.70
C PRO A 123 18.99 8.28 -4.46
N LEU A 124 18.01 8.86 -3.76
CA LEU A 124 17.04 9.76 -4.40
C LEU A 124 17.70 10.96 -5.11
N THR A 125 18.82 11.45 -4.57
CA THR A 125 19.62 12.52 -5.17
C THR A 125 20.31 12.14 -6.48
N GLU A 126 20.46 10.84 -6.74
CA GLU A 126 20.96 10.32 -8.01
C GLU A 126 19.82 9.94 -8.97
N ALA A 127 18.72 9.40 -8.43
CA ALA A 127 17.55 9.04 -9.22
C ALA A 127 16.79 10.25 -9.76
N ILE A 128 16.77 11.36 -9.00
CA ILE A 128 16.05 12.59 -9.35
C ILE A 128 17.04 13.76 -9.40
N PRO A 129 17.14 14.47 -10.53
CA PRO A 129 17.99 15.65 -10.64
C PRO A 129 17.63 16.72 -9.60
N SER A 130 18.65 17.26 -8.93
CA SER A 130 18.51 18.37 -7.98
C SER A 130 17.54 18.10 -6.82
N PHE A 131 17.31 16.83 -6.46
CA PHE A 131 16.30 16.43 -5.46
C PHE A 131 16.36 17.22 -4.14
N GLN A 132 17.56 17.50 -3.63
CA GLN A 132 17.76 18.24 -2.37
C GLN A 132 17.36 19.73 -2.45
N THR A 133 17.41 20.33 -3.63
CA THR A 133 17.06 21.76 -3.81
C THR A 133 15.60 21.95 -4.20
N LEU A 134 14.88 20.88 -4.50
CA LEU A 134 13.46 20.93 -4.82
C LEU A 134 12.63 21.20 -3.56
N ILE A 135 11.60 22.04 -3.72
CA ILE A 135 10.55 22.18 -2.70
C ILE A 135 9.73 20.88 -2.59
N TRP A 136 9.08 20.69 -1.44
CA TRP A 136 8.29 19.49 -1.11
C TRP A 136 7.37 19.00 -2.24
N THR A 137 6.60 19.92 -2.83
CA THR A 137 5.66 19.60 -3.91
C THR A 137 6.36 19.03 -5.14
N ARG A 138 7.50 19.61 -5.54
CA ARG A 138 8.30 19.14 -6.68
C ARG A 138 9.02 17.82 -6.39
N GLN A 139 9.44 17.59 -5.15
CA GLN A 139 10.00 16.29 -4.74
C GLN A 139 8.96 15.17 -4.91
N LEU A 140 7.72 15.40 -4.46
CA LEU A 140 6.63 14.44 -4.60
C LEU A 140 6.25 14.18 -6.06
N GLU A 141 6.19 15.21 -6.90
CA GLU A 141 5.92 15.05 -8.34
C GLU A 141 6.99 14.19 -9.02
N ALA A 142 8.27 14.51 -8.79
CA ALA A 142 9.38 13.76 -9.37
C ALA A 142 9.41 12.30 -8.89
N LEU A 143 9.13 12.06 -7.60
CA LEU A 143 8.97 10.70 -7.07
C LEU A 143 7.78 9.98 -7.69
N GLY A 144 6.65 10.66 -7.86
CA GLY A 144 5.45 10.14 -8.51
C GLY A 144 5.72 9.65 -9.93
N LEU A 145 6.55 10.36 -10.68
CA LEU A 145 6.93 10.00 -12.06
C LEU A 145 7.74 8.70 -12.14
N ILE A 146 8.67 8.46 -11.20
CA ILE A 146 9.54 7.27 -11.24
C ILE A 146 8.94 6.03 -10.55
N LEU A 147 8.07 6.23 -9.54
CA LEU A 147 7.43 5.15 -8.78
C LEU A 147 6.05 4.78 -9.33
N GLY A 148 5.37 5.70 -10.01
CA GLY A 148 3.99 5.52 -10.45
C GLY A 148 3.86 4.69 -11.73
N ASP A 149 3.00 3.68 -11.70
CA ASP A 149 2.58 2.90 -12.88
C ASP A 149 1.18 3.28 -13.39
N LYS A 150 0.33 3.82 -12.51
CA LYS A 150 -1.06 4.22 -12.79
C LYS A 150 -1.24 5.73 -12.65
N PRO A 151 -1.45 6.49 -13.74
CA PRO A 151 -1.37 7.96 -13.72
C PRO A 151 -2.41 8.63 -12.82
N ILE A 152 -3.62 8.08 -12.73
CA ILE A 152 -4.71 8.62 -11.90
C ILE A 152 -4.37 8.45 -10.41
N ALA A 153 -4.02 7.23 -10.00
CA ALA A 153 -3.61 6.93 -8.63
C ALA A 153 -2.38 7.76 -8.21
N THR A 154 -1.40 7.90 -9.10
CA THR A 154 -0.23 8.76 -8.90
C THR A 154 -0.62 10.22 -8.69
N SER A 155 -1.51 10.77 -9.52
CA SER A 155 -1.94 12.16 -9.37
C SER A 155 -2.65 12.39 -8.04
N LEU A 156 -3.56 11.49 -7.64
CA LEU A 156 -4.27 11.58 -6.36
C LEU A 156 -3.31 11.45 -5.18
N ALA A 157 -2.41 10.48 -5.22
CA ALA A 157 -1.43 10.23 -4.15
C ALA A 157 -0.49 11.43 -3.94
N VAL A 158 0.06 11.98 -5.04
CA VAL A 158 0.93 13.15 -4.99
C VAL A 158 0.17 14.36 -4.43
N LYS A 159 -1.04 14.63 -4.93
CA LYS A 159 -1.89 15.72 -4.43
C LYS A 159 -2.25 15.56 -2.96
N ALA A 160 -2.46 14.33 -2.49
CA ALA A 160 -2.74 14.05 -1.08
C ALA A 160 -1.51 14.33 -0.22
N ALA A 161 -0.34 13.79 -0.59
CA ALA A 161 0.90 13.99 0.13
C ALA A 161 1.35 15.47 0.17
N MET A 162 1.07 16.26 -0.88
CA MET A 162 1.40 17.69 -0.94
C MET A 162 0.72 18.55 0.14
N ARG A 163 -0.45 18.10 0.63
CA ARG A 163 -1.24 18.82 1.64
C ARG A 163 -0.76 18.55 3.06
N LEU A 164 -0.01 17.47 3.25
CA LEU A 164 0.47 17.03 4.55
C LEU A 164 1.82 17.67 4.87
N ASP A 165 2.06 17.84 6.17
CA ASP A 165 3.35 18.31 6.66
C ASP A 165 4.48 17.31 6.33
N PRO A 166 5.61 17.74 5.74
CA PRO A 166 6.67 16.83 5.31
C PRO A 166 7.30 16.01 6.46
N VAL A 167 7.42 16.61 7.66
CA VAL A 167 8.03 15.95 8.81
C VAL A 167 7.08 14.87 9.32
N ARG A 168 5.81 15.22 9.52
CA ARG A 168 4.79 14.26 9.96
C ARG A 168 4.56 13.15 8.94
N PHE A 169 4.56 13.47 7.64
CA PHE A 169 4.44 12.49 6.58
C PHE A 169 5.58 11.48 6.61
N CYS A 170 6.80 11.88 6.96
CA CYS A 170 7.94 10.97 7.01
C CYS A 170 8.14 10.27 8.35
N ASP A 171 7.49 10.70 9.44
CA ASP A 171 7.65 10.12 10.79
C ASP A 171 7.27 8.64 10.83
N GLU A 172 8.18 7.77 11.29
CA GLU A 172 7.99 6.32 11.42
C GLU A 172 6.92 5.93 12.46
N ASN A 173 6.64 6.79 13.45
CA ASN A 173 5.66 6.52 14.51
C ASN A 173 4.21 6.82 14.09
N VAL A 174 4.00 7.55 13.00
CA VAL A 174 2.67 7.94 12.53
C VAL A 174 2.19 6.93 11.49
N SER A 175 0.99 6.37 11.65
CA SER A 175 0.43 5.44 10.66
C SER A 175 -0.09 6.20 9.44
N LEU A 176 -0.20 5.54 8.28
CA LEU A 176 -0.71 6.23 7.09
C LEU A 176 -2.21 6.51 7.20
N SER A 177 -2.97 5.66 7.91
CA SER A 177 -4.40 5.86 8.19
C SER A 177 -4.69 7.10 9.02
N ASP A 178 -3.73 7.55 9.84
CA ASP A 178 -3.88 8.79 10.62
C ASP A 178 -3.78 10.03 9.71
N LEU A 179 -3.07 9.91 8.58
CA LEU A 179 -2.77 11.02 7.68
C LEU A 179 -3.72 11.09 6.48
N VAL A 180 -4.14 9.95 5.93
CA VAL A 180 -4.95 9.91 4.72
C VAL A 180 -6.10 8.91 4.82
N THR A 181 -7.31 9.40 4.61
CA THR A 181 -8.52 8.58 4.46
C THR A 181 -9.00 8.62 3.02
N ALA A 182 -9.40 7.48 2.46
CA ALA A 182 -9.95 7.42 1.10
C ALA A 182 -11.37 6.83 1.11
N HIS A 183 -12.31 7.58 0.53
CA HIS A 183 -13.72 7.22 0.44
C HIS A 183 -14.06 6.80 -1.00
N VAL A 184 -14.80 5.71 -1.15
CA VAL A 184 -15.35 5.28 -2.43
C VAL A 184 -16.70 5.94 -2.63
N VAL A 185 -16.91 6.53 -3.81
CA VAL A 185 -18.20 7.03 -4.25
C VAL A 185 -18.53 6.43 -5.61
N LEU A 186 -19.75 5.90 -5.76
CA LEU A 186 -20.21 5.34 -7.03
C LEU A 186 -20.69 6.46 -7.96
N GLY A 187 -20.35 6.32 -9.24
CA GLY A 187 -20.76 7.25 -10.28
C GLY A 187 -19.60 8.01 -10.92
N GLY A 188 -19.91 8.66 -12.05
CA GLY A 188 -18.94 9.35 -12.90
C GLY A 188 -18.54 8.54 -14.15
N VAL A 189 -18.11 9.26 -15.20
CA VAL A 189 -17.41 8.65 -16.33
C VAL A 189 -16.04 8.13 -15.90
N THR A 190 -15.48 7.19 -16.65
CA THR A 190 -14.17 6.54 -16.44
C THR A 190 -12.94 7.50 -16.37
N SER A 191 -13.14 8.82 -16.31
CA SER A 191 -12.08 9.83 -16.35
C SER A 191 -11.79 10.44 -14.97
N ALA A 192 -10.51 10.78 -14.77
CA ALA A 192 -9.91 11.35 -13.56
C ALA A 192 -10.50 12.67 -13.03
N VAL A 193 -11.55 13.21 -13.63
CA VAL A 193 -12.15 14.51 -13.26
C VAL A 193 -13.08 14.37 -12.04
N SER A 194 -13.59 13.16 -11.81
CA SER A 194 -14.54 12.83 -10.75
C SER A 194 -13.85 12.69 -9.37
N SER A 195 -12.71 11.99 -9.34
CA SER A 195 -11.92 11.75 -8.13
C SER A 195 -11.13 13.00 -7.71
N GLN A 196 -11.15 13.34 -6.42
CA GLN A 196 -10.59 14.59 -5.91
C GLN A 196 -9.98 14.40 -4.53
N VAL A 197 -9.03 15.28 -4.21
CA VAL A 197 -8.34 15.34 -2.92
C VAL A 197 -8.81 16.59 -2.18
N PHE A 198 -9.14 16.41 -0.91
CA PHE A 198 -9.72 17.41 -0.03
C PHE A 198 -8.84 17.64 1.18
N ASP A 199 -8.74 18.91 1.57
CA ASP A 199 -8.08 19.30 2.80
C ASP A 199 -8.89 18.82 4.01
N GLY A 200 -8.22 18.28 5.03
CA GLY A 200 -8.84 17.84 6.27
C GLY A 200 -9.62 16.53 6.15
N VAL A 201 -10.59 16.34 7.06
CA VAL A 201 -11.35 15.10 7.24
C VAL A 201 -12.69 15.19 6.52
N LEU A 202 -13.04 14.15 5.77
CA LEU A 202 -14.38 13.98 5.20
C LEU A 202 -15.18 13.00 6.05
N LEU A 203 -16.32 13.48 6.56
CA LEU A 203 -17.24 12.68 7.36
C LEU A 203 -18.43 12.25 6.48
N PRO A 204 -18.52 10.97 6.09
CA PRO A 204 -19.69 10.48 5.37
C PRO A 204 -20.92 10.50 6.28
N VAL A 205 -22.01 11.13 5.84
CA VAL A 205 -23.31 11.08 6.54
C VAL A 205 -24.25 10.22 5.72
N VAL A 206 -24.48 9.00 6.20
CA VAL A 206 -25.33 8.01 5.51
C VAL A 206 -26.80 8.20 5.87
N ASP A 207 -27.09 8.44 7.15
CA ASP A 207 -28.46 8.53 7.63
C ASP A 207 -29.21 9.77 7.14
N ALA A 208 -30.45 9.56 6.68
CA ALA A 208 -31.29 10.62 6.16
C ALA A 208 -31.68 11.67 7.22
N ALA A 209 -31.87 11.27 8.48
CA ALA A 209 -32.26 12.16 9.56
C ALA A 209 -31.20 13.25 9.86
N PRO A 210 -29.92 12.92 10.18
CA PRO A 210 -28.88 13.92 10.38
C PRO A 210 -28.55 14.71 9.10
N ARG A 211 -28.65 14.10 7.92
CA ARG A 211 -28.49 14.82 6.64
C ARG A 211 -29.55 15.90 6.46
N ASN A 212 -30.83 15.55 6.61
CA ASN A 212 -31.93 16.49 6.51
C ASN A 212 -31.85 17.58 7.57
N ALA A 213 -31.36 17.24 8.77
CA ALA A 213 -31.13 18.18 9.85
C ALA A 213 -30.11 19.26 9.48
N LEU A 214 -28.94 18.85 9.00
CA LEU A 214 -27.89 19.77 8.55
C LEU A 214 -28.37 20.66 7.40
N TRP A 215 -29.11 20.10 6.45
CA TRP A 215 -29.69 20.87 5.33
C TRP A 215 -30.69 21.92 5.77
N ARG A 216 -31.60 21.60 6.68
CA ARG A 216 -32.56 22.60 7.21
C ARG A 216 -31.84 23.71 7.97
N ARG A 217 -30.78 23.37 8.70
CA ARG A 217 -30.06 24.33 9.54
C ARG A 217 -29.14 25.26 8.75
N PHE A 218 -28.49 24.76 7.71
CA PHE A 218 -27.41 25.49 7.02
C PHE A 218 -27.59 25.65 5.52
N SER A 219 -28.70 25.18 4.94
CA SER A 219 -28.91 25.05 3.49
C SER A 219 -28.06 23.94 2.86
N SER A 220 -28.30 23.61 1.58
CA SER A 220 -27.63 22.50 0.89
C SER A 220 -26.12 22.69 0.73
N ASN A 221 -25.67 23.94 0.51
CA ASN A 221 -24.27 24.30 0.30
C ASN A 221 -23.81 25.27 1.39
N PHE A 222 -23.41 24.74 2.54
CA PHE A 222 -22.96 25.55 3.66
C PHE A 222 -21.44 25.55 3.79
N GLU A 223 -20.92 26.69 4.26
CA GLU A 223 -19.53 26.88 4.64
C GLU A 223 -19.51 27.70 5.94
N ILE A 224 -19.12 27.06 7.04
CA ILE A 224 -19.22 27.64 8.38
C ILE A 224 -17.84 27.60 9.03
N SER A 225 -17.39 28.73 9.55
CA SER A 225 -16.19 28.80 10.40
C SER A 225 -16.60 28.75 11.87
N ILE A 226 -15.97 27.86 12.62
CA ILE A 226 -16.21 27.64 14.03
C ILE A 226 -14.90 27.86 14.76
N THR A 227 -14.95 28.57 15.88
CA THR A 227 -13.77 28.94 16.67
C THR A 227 -14.05 28.54 18.10
N GLY A 228 -13.35 27.51 18.56
CA GLY A 228 -13.57 26.87 19.84
C GLY A 228 -14.96 26.26 20.03
N GLY A 229 -15.18 25.66 21.20
CA GLY A 229 -16.45 25.01 21.51
C GLY A 229 -16.65 23.70 20.77
N ILE A 230 -15.58 22.99 20.46
CA ILE A 230 -15.62 21.72 19.74
C ILE A 230 -15.56 20.60 20.78
N VAL A 231 -16.55 19.71 20.75
CA VAL A 231 -16.62 18.55 21.65
C VAL A 231 -16.61 17.29 20.81
N ILE A 232 -15.92 16.27 21.32
CA ILE A 232 -15.80 14.97 20.67
C ILE A 232 -16.20 13.90 21.67
N LEU A 233 -17.21 13.10 21.30
CA LEU A 233 -17.80 12.08 22.15
C LEU A 233 -17.73 10.70 21.52
N THR A 234 -17.43 9.73 22.37
CA THR A 234 -17.61 8.31 22.14
C THR A 234 -18.84 7.86 22.92
N GLY A 235 -19.75 7.10 22.30
CA GLY A 235 -20.96 6.62 22.96
C GLY A 235 -22.25 7.35 22.57
N ASP A 236 -23.35 6.86 23.11
CA ASP A 236 -24.69 7.24 22.69
C ASP A 236 -25.15 8.55 23.32
N LEU A 237 -25.95 9.31 22.56
CA LEU A 237 -26.39 10.64 22.92
C LEU A 237 -27.91 10.73 22.87
N ASP A 238 -28.53 10.42 24.01
CA ASP A 238 -29.99 10.37 24.16
C ASP A 238 -30.62 11.74 24.45
N THR A 239 -30.00 12.52 25.34
CA THR A 239 -30.49 13.81 25.82
C THR A 239 -29.35 14.80 25.98
N LEU A 240 -29.60 16.07 25.65
CA LEU A 240 -28.63 17.15 25.73
C LEU A 240 -29.25 18.40 26.37
N ASP A 241 -28.74 18.79 27.53
CA ASP A 241 -29.12 20.03 28.20
C ASP A 241 -28.28 21.19 27.66
N PHE A 242 -28.74 21.81 26.58
CA PHE A 242 -28.05 22.91 25.88
C PHE A 242 -27.86 24.18 26.73
N ALA A 243 -28.55 24.30 27.87
CA ALA A 243 -28.48 25.45 28.77
C ALA A 243 -27.19 25.49 29.63
N ALA A 244 -26.47 24.37 29.77
CA ALA A 244 -25.36 24.26 30.72
C ALA A 244 -24.02 24.81 30.20
N ASN A 245 -23.77 24.82 28.88
CA ASN A 245 -22.48 25.20 28.30
C ASN A 245 -22.65 26.09 27.05
N SER A 246 -22.78 27.40 27.25
CA SER A 246 -22.94 28.39 26.16
C SER A 246 -21.71 28.54 25.24
N SER A 247 -20.59 27.89 25.59
CA SER A 247 -19.36 27.88 24.81
C SER A 247 -19.31 26.81 23.72
N VAL A 248 -20.12 25.74 23.82
CA VAL A 248 -20.09 24.60 22.88
C VAL A 248 -20.87 24.93 21.61
N ARG A 249 -20.26 24.70 20.45
CA ARG A 249 -20.79 25.02 19.13
C ARG A 249 -20.99 23.79 18.26
N VAL A 250 -20.12 22.79 18.37
CA VAL A 250 -20.22 21.53 17.63
C VAL A 250 -19.87 20.36 18.51
N ILE A 251 -20.60 19.27 18.32
CA ILE A 251 -20.38 17.99 18.97
C ILE A 251 -20.25 16.94 17.86
N PHE A 252 -19.08 16.32 17.76
CA PHE A 252 -18.87 15.15 16.92
C PHE A 252 -19.06 13.90 17.77
N VAL A 253 -19.88 12.96 17.29
CA VAL A 253 -20.30 11.80 18.10
C VAL A 253 -20.04 10.51 17.34
N HIS A 254 -19.29 9.58 17.93
CA HIS A 254 -19.21 8.19 17.48
C HIS A 254 -20.08 7.32 18.39
N GLY A 255 -21.31 7.08 17.96
CA GLY A 255 -22.36 6.39 18.71
C GLY A 255 -23.73 6.79 18.16
N ASP A 256 -24.79 6.25 18.74
CA ASP A 256 -26.15 6.55 18.31
C ASP A 256 -26.57 7.95 18.81
N VAL A 257 -27.04 8.79 17.89
CA VAL A 257 -27.57 10.12 18.23
C VAL A 257 -29.08 10.09 18.11
N SER A 258 -29.78 10.33 19.23
CA SER A 258 -31.24 10.29 19.22
C SER A 258 -31.84 11.37 18.31
N THR A 259 -32.96 11.04 17.65
CA THR A 259 -33.66 11.99 16.76
C THR A 259 -34.07 13.28 17.48
N LYS A 260 -34.36 13.20 18.79
CA LYS A 260 -34.67 14.35 19.64
C LYS A 260 -33.49 15.31 19.77
N VAL A 261 -32.28 14.78 19.95
CA VAL A 261 -31.05 15.59 20.02
C VAL A 261 -30.76 16.23 18.67
N VAL A 262 -30.89 15.47 17.59
CA VAL A 262 -30.74 15.98 16.23
C VAL A 262 -31.74 17.11 15.97
N ASP A 263 -33.03 16.91 16.27
CA ASP A 263 -34.09 17.91 16.05
C ASP A 263 -33.89 19.16 16.92
N ALA A 264 -33.53 18.99 18.20
CA ALA A 264 -33.29 20.11 19.10
C ALA A 264 -32.06 20.94 18.69
N SER A 265 -31.05 20.30 18.10
CA SER A 265 -29.92 21.00 17.48
C SER A 265 -30.36 21.88 16.31
N ILE A 266 -31.42 21.53 15.58
CA ILE A 266 -31.92 22.32 14.44
C ILE A 266 -32.82 23.45 14.91
N SER A 267 -33.76 23.15 15.80
CA SER A 267 -34.87 24.06 16.16
C SER A 267 -34.45 25.19 17.09
N THR A 268 -33.36 25.01 17.85
CA THR A 268 -32.95 25.97 18.88
C THR A 268 -31.86 26.91 18.36
N PRO A 269 -32.10 28.23 18.32
CA PRO A 269 -31.04 29.20 18.00
C PRO A 269 -29.89 29.06 19.00
N ASN A 270 -28.64 29.04 18.49
CA ASN A 270 -27.40 28.86 19.26
C ASN A 270 -27.19 27.47 19.93
N ALA A 271 -28.04 26.47 19.70
CA ALA A 271 -27.70 25.11 20.16
C ALA A 271 -26.49 24.55 19.38
N PRO A 272 -25.62 23.74 20.00
CA PRO A 272 -24.52 23.10 19.29
C PRO A 272 -25.02 22.18 18.16
N VAL A 273 -24.26 22.12 17.07
CA VAL A 273 -24.53 21.21 15.95
C VAL A 273 -24.00 19.83 16.32
N CYS A 274 -24.86 18.81 16.27
CA CYS A 274 -24.44 17.42 16.48
C CYS A 274 -24.17 16.78 15.11
N ILE A 275 -22.97 16.21 14.93
CA ILE A 275 -22.56 15.56 13.70
C ILE A 275 -22.18 14.10 14.03
N PRO A 276 -22.93 13.11 13.54
CA PRO A 276 -22.57 11.72 13.73
C PRO A 276 -21.31 11.38 12.90
N VAL A 277 -20.44 10.56 13.48
CA VAL A 277 -19.17 10.11 12.91
C VAL A 277 -19.17 8.59 12.90
N SER A 278 -19.16 8.01 11.70
CA SER A 278 -19.24 6.56 11.53
C SER A 278 -17.95 5.80 11.87
N SER A 279 -16.80 6.48 11.86
CA SER A 279 -15.49 5.87 12.05
C SER A 279 -14.76 6.46 13.25
N TYR A 280 -14.35 5.59 14.18
CA TYR A 280 -13.54 5.98 15.33
C TYR A 280 -12.20 6.64 14.91
N ASN A 281 -11.60 6.20 13.79
CA ASN A 281 -10.38 6.83 13.28
C ASN A 281 -10.61 8.29 12.85
N SER A 282 -11.76 8.58 12.24
CA SER A 282 -12.12 9.97 11.90
C SER A 282 -12.32 10.80 13.16
N LEU A 283 -12.80 10.20 14.24
CA LEU A 283 -12.96 10.86 15.53
C LEU A 283 -11.59 11.21 16.15
N ILE A 284 -10.60 10.30 16.10
CA ILE A 284 -9.21 10.59 16.49
C ILE A 284 -8.65 11.75 15.66
N GLN A 285 -8.84 11.74 14.34
CA GLN A 285 -8.36 12.81 13.46
C GLN A 285 -8.98 14.16 13.82
N LEU A 286 -10.28 14.19 14.15
CA LEU A 286 -10.96 15.40 14.60
C LEU A 286 -10.44 15.89 15.95
N ALA A 287 -10.09 15.00 16.88
CA ALA A 287 -9.51 15.35 18.17
C ALA A 287 -8.16 16.03 18.00
N GLU A 288 -7.29 15.45 17.17
CA GLU A 288 -6.01 16.06 16.82
C GLU A 288 -6.17 17.42 16.13
N MET A 289 -7.14 17.56 15.21
CA MET A 289 -7.40 18.81 14.50
C MET A 289 -7.97 19.92 15.39
N SER A 290 -8.82 19.55 16.35
CA SER A 290 -9.54 20.50 17.20
C SER A 290 -8.81 20.85 18.50
N GLY A 291 -7.84 20.01 18.90
CA GLY A 291 -7.24 20.01 20.23
C GLY A 291 -8.21 19.53 21.32
N ALA A 292 -9.35 18.95 20.96
CA ALA A 292 -10.31 18.39 21.91
C ALA A 292 -9.86 17.02 22.42
N GLU A 293 -10.25 16.68 23.65
CA GLU A 293 -10.10 15.34 24.19
C GLU A 293 -11.35 14.51 23.83
N ILE A 294 -11.15 13.21 23.58
CA ILE A 294 -12.25 12.27 23.32
C ILE A 294 -12.84 11.87 24.67
N VAL A 295 -14.15 12.08 24.85
CA VAL A 295 -14.84 11.81 26.12
C VAL A 295 -15.95 10.77 25.91
N ASP A 296 -16.10 9.84 26.85
CA ASP A 296 -17.06 8.73 26.74
C ASP A 296 -18.51 9.11 27.05
N SER A 297 -18.76 10.28 27.63
CA SER A 297 -20.11 10.77 27.83
C SER A 297 -20.17 12.28 28.02
N TRP A 298 -21.33 12.87 27.71
CA TRP A 298 -21.57 14.30 27.96
C TRP A 298 -21.45 14.68 29.44
N ALA A 299 -21.76 13.76 30.35
CA ALA A 299 -21.69 14.00 31.80
C ALA A 299 -20.24 14.15 32.30
N GLU A 300 -19.28 13.53 31.61
CA GLU A 300 -17.86 13.57 31.95
C GLU A 300 -17.10 14.71 31.27
N LEU A 301 -17.81 15.57 30.51
CA LEU A 301 -17.20 16.66 29.76
C LEU A 301 -16.58 17.71 30.69
N LEU A 302 -15.25 17.74 30.74
CA LEU A 302 -14.48 18.77 31.42
C LEU A 302 -14.26 19.98 30.51
N PRO A 303 -14.16 21.22 31.05
CA PRO A 303 -13.85 22.40 30.24
C PRO A 303 -12.52 22.30 29.49
N SER A 304 -11.54 21.53 30.00
CA SER A 304 -10.26 21.27 29.35
C SER A 304 -10.35 20.35 28.13
N ALA A 305 -11.40 19.53 28.04
CA ALA A 305 -11.63 18.62 26.93
C ALA A 305 -12.22 19.32 25.68
N ILE A 306 -12.67 20.57 25.83
CA ILE A 306 -13.27 21.34 24.74
C ILE A 306 -12.17 21.90 23.82
N GLY A 307 -12.22 21.50 22.55
CA GLY A 307 -11.33 21.99 21.52
C GLY A 307 -11.49 23.50 21.29
N CYS A 308 -10.35 24.18 21.19
CA CYS A 308 -10.27 25.64 21.03
C CYS A 308 -9.94 26.07 19.59
N GLU A 309 -9.52 25.13 18.74
CA GLU A 309 -9.04 25.44 17.39
C GLU A 309 -10.13 26.01 16.48
N ARG A 310 -9.67 26.63 15.39
CA ARG A 310 -10.56 27.17 14.36
C ARG A 310 -10.76 26.15 13.24
N LEU A 311 -11.95 25.57 13.16
CA LEU A 311 -12.34 24.64 12.12
C LEU A 311 -13.29 25.28 11.12
N GLN A 312 -13.19 24.85 9.86
CA GLN A 312 -14.15 25.17 8.82
C GLN A 312 -14.91 23.90 8.42
N LEU A 313 -16.24 23.95 8.48
CA LEU A 313 -17.11 22.89 7.99
C LEU A 313 -17.71 23.28 6.65
N LYS A 314 -17.63 22.38 5.67
CA LYS A 314 -18.25 22.53 4.35
C LYS A 314 -19.13 21.33 4.04
N SER A 315 -20.33 21.55 3.49
CA SER A 315 -21.07 20.46 2.88
C SER A 315 -20.50 20.11 1.51
N LEU A 316 -20.44 18.81 1.22
CA LEU A 316 -20.03 18.30 -0.07
C LEU A 316 -21.01 17.22 -0.51
N GLU A 317 -21.74 17.48 -1.58
CA GLU A 317 -22.62 16.51 -2.20
C GLU A 317 -22.00 15.96 -3.48
N ARG A 318 -22.12 14.65 -3.67
CA ARG A 318 -21.66 13.95 -4.87
C ARG A 318 -22.83 13.18 -5.45
N SER A 319 -23.14 13.45 -6.72
CA SER A 319 -24.21 12.76 -7.44
C SER A 319 -23.86 11.28 -7.62
N VAL A 320 -24.69 10.41 -7.05
CA VAL A 320 -24.67 8.98 -7.31
C VAL A 320 -25.60 8.74 -8.49
N SER A 321 -25.08 8.23 -9.60
CA SER A 321 -25.91 7.86 -10.75
C SER A 321 -26.60 6.52 -10.49
N GLY A 322 -27.84 6.56 -10.01
CA GLY A 322 -28.87 5.55 -10.28
C GLY A 322 -28.73 4.13 -9.73
N SER A 323 -27.79 3.81 -8.83
CA SER A 323 -27.74 2.48 -8.18
C SER A 323 -28.40 2.52 -6.80
N GLN A 324 -29.28 1.54 -6.54
CA GLN A 324 -30.01 1.29 -5.29
C GLN A 324 -29.10 0.80 -4.12
N ASP A 325 -27.80 1.05 -4.18
CA ASP A 325 -26.88 0.66 -3.11
C ASP A 325 -26.87 1.77 -2.05
N GLU A 326 -27.71 1.62 -1.02
CA GLU A 326 -27.86 2.54 0.12
C GLU A 326 -26.56 2.70 0.95
N GLU A 327 -25.54 1.86 0.74
CA GLU A 327 -24.30 1.84 1.53
C GLU A 327 -23.30 2.97 1.21
N VAL A 328 -23.42 3.64 0.07
CA VAL A 328 -22.41 4.63 -0.37
C VAL A 328 -22.87 6.05 -0.09
N ALA A 329 -22.21 6.71 0.86
CA ALA A 329 -22.51 8.09 1.23
C ALA A 329 -22.40 9.04 0.01
N SER A 330 -23.50 9.74 -0.27
CA SER A 330 -23.57 10.80 -1.29
C SER A 330 -23.33 12.20 -0.72
N PHE A 331 -23.36 12.31 0.61
CA PHE A 331 -23.17 13.56 1.33
C PHE A 331 -22.03 13.42 2.34
N PHE A 332 -21.16 14.42 2.34
CA PHE A 332 -20.01 14.51 3.23
C PHE A 332 -20.01 15.86 3.93
N VAL A 333 -19.56 15.86 5.18
CA VAL A 333 -19.16 17.08 5.88
C VAL A 333 -17.62 17.12 5.87
N GLN A 334 -17.07 18.09 5.15
CA GLN A 334 -15.63 18.36 5.14
C GLN A 334 -15.27 19.24 6.33
N VAL A 335 -14.33 18.78 7.16
CA VAL A 335 -13.79 19.52 8.29
C VAL A 335 -12.34 19.89 7.99
N ILE A 336 -12.02 21.19 7.99
CA ILE A 336 -10.71 21.73 7.62
C ILE A 336 -10.15 22.52 8.80
N LEU A 337 -8.86 22.35 9.11
CA LEU A 337 -8.18 23.20 10.09
C LEU A 337 -7.77 24.52 9.42
N CYS A 338 -8.22 25.65 9.96
CA CYS A 338 -7.94 26.97 9.41
C CYS A 338 -6.53 27.45 9.77
N ASN A 339 -6.03 28.43 9.00
CA ASN A 339 -4.78 29.15 9.26
C ASN A 339 -3.50 28.29 9.30
N THR A 340 -3.52 27.13 8.64
CA THR A 340 -2.35 26.24 8.54
C THR A 340 -1.84 26.14 7.10
N GLY A 341 -0.51 26.07 6.94
CA GLY A 341 0.12 25.83 5.63
C GLY A 341 0.01 24.38 5.17
N TYR A 342 -0.13 23.45 6.12
CA TYR A 342 -0.34 22.02 5.91
C TYR A 342 -1.52 21.55 6.75
N GLN A 343 -2.22 20.55 6.25
CA GLN A 343 -3.27 19.89 7.00
C GLN A 343 -2.69 18.71 7.79
N PRO A 344 -3.17 18.46 9.02
CA PRO A 344 -2.80 17.28 9.78
C PRO A 344 -3.34 15.99 9.12
N HIS A 345 -4.46 16.10 8.41
CA HIS A 345 -5.14 15.01 7.72
C HIS A 345 -5.57 15.44 6.31
N THR A 346 -5.68 14.48 5.39
CA THR A 346 -6.16 14.71 4.02
C THR A 346 -7.11 13.60 3.60
N SER A 347 -8.21 13.96 2.95
CA SER A 347 -9.20 12.99 2.48
C SER A 347 -9.20 12.89 0.96
N VAL A 348 -9.35 11.67 0.44
CA VAL A 348 -9.42 11.40 -0.99
C VAL A 348 -10.79 10.81 -1.31
N ILE A 349 -11.51 11.40 -2.26
CA ILE A 349 -12.69 10.74 -2.84
C ILE A 349 -12.25 10.07 -4.13
N VAL A 350 -12.47 8.76 -4.17
CA VAL A 350 -12.26 7.94 -5.35
C VAL A 350 -13.62 7.61 -5.95
N GLN A 351 -13.82 8.06 -7.19
CA GLN A 351 -15.04 7.83 -7.96
C GLN A 351 -14.80 6.83 -9.08
N GLY A 352 -15.71 5.86 -9.21
CA GLY A 352 -15.65 4.86 -10.27
C GLY A 352 -17.04 4.41 -10.70
N PRO A 353 -17.17 3.88 -11.93
CA PRO A 353 -18.46 3.45 -12.47
C PRO A 353 -18.98 2.16 -11.83
N THR A 354 -18.10 1.38 -11.19
CA THR A 354 -18.45 0.19 -10.42
C THR A 354 -17.69 0.19 -9.10
N LYS A 355 -18.26 -0.46 -8.07
CA LYS A 355 -17.60 -0.64 -6.76
C LYS A 355 -16.19 -1.22 -6.92
N SER A 356 -16.03 -2.26 -7.74
CA SER A 356 -14.73 -2.89 -7.97
C SER A 356 -13.67 -1.96 -8.56
N LEU A 357 -14.01 -1.14 -9.56
CA LEU A 357 -13.04 -0.21 -10.14
C LEU A 357 -12.69 0.94 -9.19
N ALA A 358 -13.67 1.43 -8.44
CA ALA A 358 -13.43 2.47 -7.43
C ALA A 358 -12.56 1.95 -6.28
N GLU A 359 -12.82 0.73 -5.80
CA GLU A 359 -12.02 0.07 -4.78
C GLU A 359 -10.59 -0.21 -5.25
N GLU A 360 -10.41 -0.65 -6.51
CA GLU A 360 -9.08 -0.83 -7.08
C GLU A 360 -8.31 0.51 -7.11
N LEU A 361 -8.93 1.59 -7.59
CA LEU A 361 -8.31 2.91 -7.62
C LEU A 361 -8.00 3.43 -6.20
N ARG A 362 -8.85 3.15 -5.21
CA ARG A 362 -8.59 3.44 -3.79
C ARG A 362 -7.33 2.71 -3.31
N GLY A 363 -7.27 1.39 -3.56
CA GLY A 363 -6.12 0.56 -3.19
C GLY A 363 -4.83 1.01 -3.88
N ASP A 364 -4.87 1.32 -5.18
CA ASP A 364 -3.73 1.81 -5.94
C ASP A 364 -3.25 3.18 -5.43
N THR A 365 -4.18 4.08 -5.09
CA THR A 365 -3.86 5.40 -4.52
C THR A 365 -3.17 5.23 -3.17
N HIS A 366 -3.71 4.39 -2.30
CA HIS A 366 -3.11 4.09 -0.99
C HIS A 366 -1.71 3.48 -1.11
N LYS A 367 -1.54 2.52 -2.03
CA LYS A 367 -0.23 1.93 -2.35
C LYS A 367 0.73 3.00 -2.80
N MET A 368 0.33 3.86 -3.73
CA MET A 368 1.19 4.91 -4.25
C MET A 368 1.61 5.93 -3.18
N ILE A 369 0.70 6.32 -2.28
CA ILE A 369 1.07 7.16 -1.12
C ILE A 369 2.11 6.45 -0.25
N SER A 370 1.93 5.14 -0.02
CA SER A 370 2.89 4.32 0.70
C SER A 370 4.24 4.24 -0.03
N ARG A 371 4.26 4.13 -1.37
CA ARG A 371 5.48 4.17 -2.19
C ARG A 371 6.25 5.48 -1.97
N LEU A 372 5.55 6.62 -2.07
CA LEU A 372 6.13 7.95 -1.85
C LEU A 372 6.75 8.05 -0.45
N ARG A 373 5.99 7.64 0.58
CA ARG A 373 6.40 7.67 1.97
C ARG A 373 7.63 6.79 2.24
N ASN A 374 7.64 5.57 1.73
CA ASN A 374 8.73 4.61 1.90
C ASN A 374 10.01 5.06 1.19
N ALA A 375 9.89 5.63 -0.01
CA ALA A 375 11.03 6.18 -0.74
C ALA A 375 11.65 7.36 0.02
N LEU A 376 10.84 8.30 0.49
CA LEU A 376 11.30 9.45 1.28
C LEU A 376 11.98 9.04 2.58
N ARG A 377 11.36 8.14 3.35
CA ARG A 377 11.92 7.61 4.61
C ARG A 377 13.24 6.87 4.43
N SER A 378 13.37 6.13 3.32
CA SER A 378 14.59 5.36 3.07
C SER A 378 15.69 6.18 2.43
N GLY A 379 15.34 7.20 1.62
CA GLY A 379 16.29 7.94 0.79
C GLY A 379 16.83 7.13 -0.39
N TYR A 380 16.30 5.93 -0.64
CA TYR A 380 16.77 5.02 -1.67
C TYR A 380 15.63 4.39 -2.46
N VAL A 381 15.86 4.17 -3.73
CA VAL A 381 15.03 3.35 -4.62
C VAL A 381 15.87 2.20 -5.20
N LEU A 382 15.21 1.18 -5.74
CA LEU A 382 15.83 0.02 -6.33
C LEU A 382 15.44 -0.11 -7.80
N PRO A 383 16.34 -0.41 -8.73
CA PRO A 383 15.99 -0.63 -10.13
C PRO A 383 14.99 -1.78 -10.30
N GLY A 384 13.87 -1.52 -10.98
CA GLY A 384 12.79 -2.49 -11.20
C GLY A 384 12.97 -3.31 -12.49
N ASN A 385 11.84 -3.60 -13.15
CA ASN A 385 11.77 -4.29 -14.45
C ASN A 385 12.50 -5.64 -14.52
N GLY A 386 12.60 -6.36 -13.41
CA GLY A 386 13.17 -7.71 -13.33
C GLY A 386 14.71 -7.79 -13.40
N GLY A 387 15.40 -6.68 -13.65
CA GLY A 387 16.87 -6.64 -13.69
C GLY A 387 17.49 -6.98 -12.32
N PHE A 388 16.88 -6.48 -11.24
CA PHE A 388 17.27 -6.80 -9.87
C PHE A 388 17.32 -8.31 -9.60
N TRP A 389 16.31 -9.07 -10.04
CA TRP A 389 16.27 -10.52 -9.85
C TRP A 389 17.34 -11.26 -10.65
N CYS A 390 17.67 -10.77 -11.85
CA CYS A 390 18.79 -11.29 -12.65
C CYS A 390 20.14 -11.05 -11.96
N ALA A 391 20.32 -9.88 -11.34
CA ALA A 391 21.52 -9.57 -10.59
C ALA A 391 21.66 -10.42 -9.32
N CYS A 392 20.54 -10.67 -8.61
CA CYS A 392 20.54 -11.58 -7.47
C CYS A 392 20.93 -13.00 -7.91
N ALA A 393 20.31 -13.50 -8.99
CA ALA A 393 20.63 -14.80 -9.58
C ALA A 393 22.12 -14.90 -9.97
N ALA A 394 22.69 -13.85 -10.58
CA ALA A 394 24.12 -13.79 -10.91
C ALA A 394 25.02 -13.86 -9.67
N THR A 395 24.65 -13.17 -8.59
CA THR A 395 25.41 -13.14 -7.33
C THR A 395 25.34 -14.50 -6.63
N VAL A 396 24.18 -15.16 -6.65
CA VAL A 396 23.98 -16.50 -6.10
C VAL A 396 24.78 -17.54 -6.87
N GLU A 397 24.83 -17.46 -8.20
CA GLU A 397 25.62 -18.37 -9.04
C GLU A 397 27.11 -18.27 -8.72
N GLN A 398 27.67 -17.05 -8.62
CA GLN A 398 29.06 -16.84 -8.21
C GLN A 398 29.33 -17.35 -6.79
N GLN A 399 28.39 -17.14 -5.86
CA GLN A 399 28.51 -17.65 -4.49
C GLN A 399 28.47 -19.18 -4.46
N ALA A 400 27.61 -19.82 -5.26
CA ALA A 400 27.52 -21.26 -5.36
C ALA A 400 28.84 -21.88 -5.87
N GLU A 401 29.47 -21.26 -6.88
CA GLU A 401 30.80 -21.68 -7.37
C GLU A 401 31.88 -21.59 -6.28
N SER A 402 31.84 -20.55 -5.44
CA SER A 402 32.79 -20.38 -4.33
C SER A 402 32.64 -21.44 -3.23
N LEU A 403 31.46 -22.07 -3.12
CA LEU A 403 31.15 -23.13 -2.16
C LEU A 403 31.59 -24.52 -2.63
N GLY A 404 32.46 -24.63 -3.65
CA GLY A 404 32.85 -25.91 -4.25
C GLY A 404 33.35 -26.98 -3.28
N ASN A 405 33.90 -26.59 -2.12
CA ASN A 405 34.32 -27.54 -1.06
C ASN A 405 33.14 -28.20 -0.32
N GLN A 406 31.93 -27.66 -0.45
CA GLN A 406 30.68 -28.16 0.12
C GLN A 406 29.73 -28.50 -1.03
N GLU A 407 30.01 -29.59 -1.76
CA GLU A 407 29.34 -29.94 -3.03
C GLU A 407 27.80 -29.91 -2.96
N LEU A 408 27.21 -30.50 -1.91
CA LEU A 408 25.75 -30.51 -1.73
C LEU A 408 25.18 -29.11 -1.51
N LEU A 409 25.86 -28.27 -0.73
CA LEU A 409 25.42 -26.90 -0.47
C LEU A 409 25.58 -26.03 -1.73
N SER A 410 26.70 -26.18 -2.44
CA SER A 410 26.93 -25.52 -3.73
C SER A 410 25.83 -25.87 -4.73
N PHE A 411 25.51 -27.17 -4.87
CA PHE A 411 24.44 -27.64 -5.73
C PHE A 411 23.08 -27.07 -5.32
N ALA A 412 22.77 -27.08 -4.02
CA ALA A 412 21.52 -26.55 -3.49
C ALA A 412 21.37 -25.04 -3.73
N ALA A 413 22.43 -24.27 -3.48
CA ALA A 413 22.47 -22.84 -3.73
C ALA A 413 22.32 -22.53 -5.23
N ALA A 414 23.00 -23.29 -6.10
CA ALA A 414 22.87 -23.15 -7.54
C ALA A 414 21.43 -23.38 -8.02
N ARG A 415 20.74 -24.40 -7.47
CA ARG A 415 19.32 -24.67 -7.78
C ARG A 415 18.39 -23.53 -7.38
N LEU A 416 18.65 -22.90 -6.23
CA LEU A 416 17.86 -21.74 -5.76
C LEU A 416 18.08 -20.46 -6.58
N THR A 417 18.94 -20.49 -7.61
CA THR A 417 19.00 -19.47 -8.65
C THR A 417 17.74 -19.46 -9.54
N ASP A 418 17.14 -20.64 -9.77
CA ASP A 418 15.99 -20.79 -10.66
C ASP A 418 14.75 -20.00 -10.19
N PRO A 419 14.34 -20.03 -8.91
CA PRO A 419 13.28 -19.16 -8.37
C PRO A 419 13.45 -17.68 -8.73
N LEU A 420 14.65 -17.13 -8.58
CA LEU A 420 14.93 -15.71 -8.86
C LEU A 420 14.74 -15.40 -10.35
N ILE A 421 15.16 -16.32 -11.22
CA ILE A 421 14.98 -16.20 -12.67
C ILE A 421 13.51 -16.35 -13.07
N GLN A 422 12.78 -17.26 -12.42
CA GLN A 422 11.36 -17.46 -12.66
C GLN A 422 10.54 -16.19 -12.39
N LEU A 423 10.92 -15.34 -11.45
CA LEU A 423 10.27 -14.04 -11.27
C LEU A 423 10.34 -13.18 -12.55
N GLY A 424 11.49 -13.15 -13.22
CA GLY A 424 11.62 -12.51 -14.53
C GLY A 424 10.72 -13.17 -15.59
N VAL A 425 10.61 -14.51 -15.56
CA VAL A 425 9.78 -15.25 -16.52
C VAL A 425 8.31 -14.90 -16.34
N ILE A 426 7.84 -14.79 -15.11
CA ILE A 426 6.47 -14.40 -14.77
C ILE A 426 6.17 -12.98 -15.24
N LEU A 427 7.12 -12.04 -15.09
CA LEU A 427 6.93 -10.67 -15.62
C LEU A 427 6.73 -10.67 -17.14
N LEU A 428 7.52 -11.45 -17.87
CA LEU A 428 7.36 -11.61 -19.32
C LEU A 428 6.10 -12.40 -19.69
N GLU A 429 5.71 -13.38 -18.88
CA GLU A 429 4.47 -14.16 -19.06
C GLU A 429 3.23 -13.28 -19.02
N ASN A 430 3.21 -12.33 -18.08
CA ASN A 430 2.10 -11.39 -17.92
C ASN A 430 2.19 -10.22 -18.90
N SER A 431 3.25 -10.12 -19.69
CA SER A 431 3.42 -9.05 -20.69
C SER A 431 2.81 -9.45 -22.04
N PRO A 432 2.31 -8.48 -22.83
CA PRO A 432 1.73 -8.76 -24.13
C PRO A 432 2.79 -9.37 -25.07
N GLY A 433 2.55 -10.60 -25.53
CA GLY A 433 3.43 -11.31 -26.45
C GLY A 433 3.10 -12.81 -26.50
N ASN A 434 3.42 -13.46 -27.61
CA ASN A 434 3.21 -14.91 -27.80
C ASN A 434 4.52 -15.72 -27.64
N ASP A 435 5.49 -15.18 -26.91
CA ASP A 435 6.77 -15.85 -26.72
C ASP A 435 6.63 -17.12 -25.89
N SER A 436 7.24 -18.19 -26.39
CA SER A 436 7.34 -19.45 -25.66
C SER A 436 8.04 -19.25 -24.31
N PHE A 437 7.77 -20.15 -23.36
CA PHE A 437 8.47 -20.18 -22.07
C PHE A 437 10.00 -20.16 -22.26
N PHE A 438 10.54 -20.96 -23.18
CA PHE A 438 11.97 -21.06 -23.42
C PHE A 438 12.56 -19.79 -24.03
N SER A 439 11.81 -19.09 -24.88
CA SER A 439 12.22 -17.79 -25.42
C SER A 439 12.39 -16.76 -24.29
N ARG A 440 11.41 -16.69 -23.38
CA ARG A 440 11.46 -15.81 -22.20
C ARG A 440 12.62 -16.18 -21.26
N LEU A 441 12.79 -17.46 -20.98
CA LEU A 441 13.89 -17.95 -20.15
C LEU A 441 15.26 -17.62 -20.77
N ALA A 442 15.42 -17.77 -22.09
CA ALA A 442 16.66 -17.45 -22.79
C ALA A 442 16.99 -15.95 -22.71
N LEU A 443 15.98 -15.08 -22.79
CA LEU A 443 16.15 -13.63 -22.61
C LEU A 443 16.66 -13.32 -21.20
N ILE A 444 16.03 -13.88 -20.17
CA ILE A 444 16.40 -13.62 -18.77
C ILE A 444 17.80 -14.16 -18.46
N ARG A 445 18.11 -15.38 -18.91
CA ARG A 445 19.46 -15.95 -18.79
C ARG A 445 20.51 -15.10 -19.51
N ARG A 446 20.16 -14.45 -20.63
CA ARG A 446 21.05 -13.49 -21.31
C ARG A 446 21.33 -12.27 -20.44
N VAL A 447 20.31 -11.70 -19.80
CA VAL A 447 20.45 -10.57 -18.86
C VAL A 447 21.28 -10.98 -17.64
N GLN A 448 20.99 -12.13 -17.04
CA GLN A 448 21.79 -12.70 -15.94
C GLN A 448 23.27 -12.84 -16.32
N LYS A 449 23.58 -13.43 -17.49
CA LYS A 449 24.95 -13.59 -17.97
C LYS A 449 25.67 -12.25 -18.19
N ARG A 450 24.95 -11.19 -18.57
CA ARG A 450 25.53 -9.83 -18.66
C ARG A 450 25.95 -9.34 -17.28
N PHE A 451 25.10 -9.49 -16.26
CA PHE A 451 25.48 -9.16 -14.89
C PHE A 451 26.73 -9.91 -14.43
N ILE A 452 26.79 -11.23 -14.67
CA ILE A 452 27.97 -12.05 -14.32
C ILE A 452 29.24 -11.50 -14.97
N ARG A 453 29.22 -11.32 -16.31
CA ARG A 453 30.38 -10.84 -17.07
C ARG A 453 30.84 -9.48 -16.60
N SER A 454 29.93 -8.51 -16.48
CA SER A 454 30.32 -7.16 -16.12
C SER A 454 30.82 -7.05 -14.68
N VAL A 455 30.26 -7.84 -13.75
CA VAL A 455 30.81 -7.92 -12.38
C VAL A 455 32.19 -8.57 -12.39
N GLN A 456 32.45 -9.58 -13.22
CA GLN A 456 33.78 -10.18 -13.38
C GLN A 456 34.79 -9.21 -14.00
N ASP A 457 34.38 -8.41 -14.99
CA ASP A 457 35.25 -7.49 -15.73
C ASP A 457 35.75 -6.31 -14.88
N VAL A 458 34.87 -5.72 -14.07
CA VAL A 458 35.20 -4.48 -13.33
C VAL A 458 35.08 -4.58 -11.80
N GLY A 459 34.54 -5.69 -11.28
CA GLY A 459 34.26 -5.89 -9.86
C GLY A 459 32.91 -5.29 -9.44
N ALA A 460 32.21 -5.95 -8.50
CA ALA A 460 30.86 -5.56 -8.07
C ALA A 460 30.78 -4.11 -7.57
N THR A 461 31.73 -3.67 -6.74
CA THR A 461 31.76 -2.30 -6.19
C THR A 461 31.82 -1.24 -7.29
N LYS A 462 32.60 -1.48 -8.35
CA LYS A 462 32.75 -0.55 -9.47
C LYS A 462 31.58 -0.65 -10.44
N PHE A 463 31.09 -1.86 -10.72
CA PHE A 463 29.95 -2.12 -11.59
C PHE A 463 28.68 -1.44 -11.08
N TYR A 464 28.39 -1.53 -9.78
CA TYR A 464 27.21 -0.91 -9.19
C TYR A 464 27.41 0.56 -8.78
N SER A 465 28.57 1.14 -9.07
CA SER A 465 28.82 2.57 -8.84
C SER A 465 28.09 3.45 -9.87
N ARG A 466 28.00 4.76 -9.59
CA ARG A 466 27.35 5.77 -10.47
C ARG A 466 27.89 5.78 -11.91
N TYR A 467 29.11 5.29 -12.13
CA TYR A 467 29.83 5.38 -13.39
C TYR A 467 29.51 4.27 -14.39
N TYR A 468 28.79 3.21 -13.98
CA TYR A 468 28.42 2.11 -14.88
C TYR A 468 26.92 2.12 -15.16
N ASP A 469 26.54 1.85 -16.41
CA ASP A 469 25.16 1.89 -16.86
C ASP A 469 24.44 0.53 -16.69
N TYR A 470 24.45 -0.02 -15.47
CA TYR A 470 23.64 -1.21 -15.15
C TYR A 470 22.13 -0.91 -15.13
N ARG A 471 21.77 0.36 -15.34
CA ARG A 471 20.41 0.89 -15.48
C ARG A 471 19.97 0.97 -16.95
N ASN A 472 20.85 0.60 -17.86
CA ASN A 472 20.55 0.49 -19.28
C ASN A 472 19.47 -0.58 -19.52
N ALA A 473 18.67 -0.41 -20.58
CA ALA A 473 17.72 -1.41 -21.06
C ALA A 473 18.33 -2.81 -21.24
N GLN A 474 19.63 -2.91 -21.49
CA GLN A 474 20.34 -4.20 -21.58
C GLN A 474 20.33 -5.04 -20.29
N TYR A 475 20.09 -4.42 -19.15
CA TYR A 475 19.99 -5.06 -17.83
C TYR A 475 18.55 -5.15 -17.31
N ALA A 476 17.57 -4.68 -18.08
CA ALA A 476 16.16 -4.82 -17.78
C ALA A 476 15.57 -6.07 -18.46
N VAL A 477 14.58 -6.69 -17.81
CA VAL A 477 13.81 -7.80 -18.39
C VAL A 477 12.63 -7.25 -19.19
N LEU A 478 11.90 -6.29 -18.62
CA LEU A 478 10.84 -5.59 -19.33
C LEU A 478 11.40 -4.45 -20.18
N ALA A 479 10.93 -4.35 -21.41
CA ALA A 479 11.24 -3.22 -22.29
C ALA A 479 10.61 -1.94 -21.74
N LEU A 480 11.29 -0.83 -22.00
CA LEU A 480 10.86 0.52 -21.61
C LEU A 480 9.56 0.87 -22.33
N LYS A 481 8.59 1.45 -21.61
CA LYS A 481 7.42 2.03 -22.29
C LYS A 481 7.90 3.30 -22.98
N THR A 482 7.61 3.45 -24.27
CA THR A 482 7.97 4.63 -25.09
C THR A 482 7.41 5.97 -24.59
N THR A 483 6.57 5.96 -23.55
CA THR A 483 5.98 7.15 -22.90
C THR A 483 6.65 7.53 -21.58
N GLU A 484 7.68 6.80 -21.14
CA GLU A 484 8.43 7.13 -19.93
C GLU A 484 9.34 8.34 -20.20
N PRO A 485 9.47 9.30 -19.26
CA PRO A 485 10.38 10.41 -19.46
C PRO A 485 11.80 9.85 -19.60
N GLU A 486 12.33 9.84 -20.82
CA GLU A 486 13.74 9.64 -21.05
C GLU A 486 14.45 10.75 -20.24
N SER A 487 15.27 10.38 -19.26
CA SER A 487 16.24 11.35 -18.73
C SER A 487 17.06 11.90 -19.90
N GLU A 488 17.61 13.11 -19.82
CA GLU A 488 18.54 13.63 -20.85
C GLU A 488 19.71 12.65 -21.17
N ASP A 489 19.99 11.69 -20.27
CA ASP A 489 20.96 10.59 -20.42
C ASP A 489 20.38 9.24 -20.96
N GLY A 490 19.11 9.16 -21.36
CA GLY A 490 18.47 7.93 -21.89
C GLY A 490 18.18 6.82 -20.87
N ARG A 491 18.27 7.10 -19.56
CA ARG A 491 17.96 6.14 -18.49
C ARG A 491 16.46 6.12 -18.19
N VAL A 492 15.94 4.92 -17.93
CA VAL A 492 14.57 4.75 -17.49
C VAL A 492 14.52 4.09 -16.13
N PHE A 493 13.73 4.69 -15.26
CA PHE A 493 13.68 4.38 -13.85
C PHE A 493 12.28 3.97 -13.46
N HIS A 494 11.78 2.85 -13.99
CA HIS A 494 10.78 2.13 -13.19
C HIS A 494 11.52 1.54 -12.01
N VAL A 495 11.25 2.09 -10.83
CA VAL A 495 11.96 1.74 -9.60
C VAL A 495 10.99 1.23 -8.55
N ASP A 496 11.51 0.38 -7.67
CA ASP A 496 10.82 -0.15 -6.52
C ASP A 496 11.36 0.48 -5.22
N GLU A 497 10.56 0.46 -4.16
CA GLU A 497 10.98 0.98 -2.87
C GLU A 497 11.96 0.04 -2.18
N TYR A 498 13.15 0.57 -1.87
CA TYR A 498 14.27 -0.22 -1.35
C TYR A 498 13.93 -0.99 -0.05
N LYS A 499 13.39 -0.30 0.96
CA LYS A 499 13.05 -0.93 2.27
C LYS A 499 11.92 -1.95 2.13
N SER A 500 10.86 -1.64 1.37
CA SER A 500 9.72 -2.53 1.15
C SER A 500 10.15 -3.83 0.45
N MET A 501 10.98 -3.72 -0.60
CA MET A 501 11.53 -4.87 -1.32
C MET A 501 12.39 -5.76 -0.41
N ILE A 502 13.27 -5.17 0.41
CA ILE A 502 14.10 -5.91 1.37
C ILE A 502 13.24 -6.69 2.38
N SER A 503 12.19 -6.05 2.90
CA SER A 503 11.27 -6.70 3.82
C SER A 503 10.54 -7.86 3.14
N ALA A 504 10.03 -7.67 1.92
CA ALA A 504 9.36 -8.72 1.16
C ALA A 504 10.29 -9.93 0.92
N ILE A 505 11.57 -9.70 0.59
CA ILE A 505 12.58 -10.76 0.48
C ILE A 505 12.72 -11.51 1.80
N ARG A 506 13.03 -10.82 2.90
CA ARG A 506 13.23 -11.46 4.22
C ARG A 506 12.00 -12.27 4.65
N LYS A 507 10.81 -11.67 4.55
CA LYS A 507 9.55 -12.33 4.92
C LYS A 507 9.31 -13.57 4.04
N SER A 508 9.59 -13.51 2.74
CA SER A 508 9.43 -14.67 1.86
C SER A 508 10.36 -15.84 2.19
N PHE A 509 11.65 -15.58 2.42
CA PHE A 509 12.60 -16.62 2.83
C PHE A 509 12.24 -17.18 4.21
N ARG A 510 11.83 -16.31 5.14
CA ARG A 510 11.39 -16.70 6.47
C ARG A 510 10.16 -17.61 6.44
N VAL A 511 9.16 -17.33 5.60
CA VAL A 511 8.00 -18.19 5.41
C VAL A 511 8.47 -19.60 5.01
N ILE A 512 9.28 -19.73 3.95
CA ILE A 512 9.75 -21.04 3.48
C ILE A 512 10.58 -21.79 4.52
N GLN A 513 11.50 -21.09 5.21
CA GLN A 513 12.30 -21.69 6.28
C GLN A 513 11.44 -22.17 7.45
N LEU A 514 10.42 -21.40 7.85
CA LEU A 514 9.49 -21.82 8.90
C LEU A 514 8.74 -23.09 8.50
N LEU A 515 8.23 -23.17 7.27
CA LEU A 515 7.53 -24.36 6.79
C LEU A 515 8.44 -25.60 6.75
N LEU A 516 9.73 -25.42 6.42
CA LEU A 516 10.71 -26.50 6.45
C LEU A 516 11.08 -26.94 7.87
N SER A 517 10.91 -26.08 8.87
CA SER A 517 11.17 -26.42 10.28
C SER A 517 10.01 -27.15 10.97
N ILE A 518 8.84 -27.24 10.32
CA ILE A 518 7.67 -27.94 10.85
C ILE A 518 7.77 -29.42 10.48
N ASP A 519 8.23 -30.24 11.43
CA ASP A 519 8.32 -31.69 11.25
C ASP A 519 6.99 -32.41 11.46
N ARG A 520 6.12 -31.89 12.34
CA ARG A 520 4.77 -32.39 12.62
C ARG A 520 3.80 -31.24 12.87
N HIS A 521 2.60 -31.31 12.33
CA HIS A 521 1.49 -30.41 12.68
C HIS A 521 0.28 -31.21 13.15
N HIS A 522 -0.35 -30.76 14.24
CA HIS A 522 -1.54 -31.37 14.81
C HIS A 522 -2.72 -30.42 14.60
N ILE A 523 -3.77 -30.89 13.92
CA ILE A 523 -5.07 -30.21 13.85
C ILE A 523 -5.90 -30.80 14.99
N ASN A 524 -6.29 -29.96 15.95
CA ASN A 524 -7.17 -30.36 17.05
C ASN A 524 -8.60 -30.57 16.59
#